data_AF-A0A4V6J2U4-F1
#
_entry.id   AF-A0A4V6J2U4-F1
#
_cell.length_a   1.000
_cell.length_b   1.000
_cell.length_c   1.000
_cell.angle_alpha   90.00
_cell.angle_beta   90.00
_cell.angle_gamma   90.00
#
_symmetry.space_group_name_H-M   'P 1'
#
loop_
_entity.id
_entity.type
_entity.pdbx_description
1 polymer ?
#
loop_
_entity_poly.entity_id
_entity_poly.type
_entity_poly.pdbx_seq_one_letter_code
_entity_poly.pdbx_strand_id
1 'polypeptide(L)'
;MLGTTQRILVEGTSRKSIMELTGRTENNRVVNFEGTPDMVGKFVDVEIVDVYTNSLRGKIVRTEEEMGLRIVESPQSVIARTRKENDSGATLYQP
;
A
#
# COMPACT_ATOMS: atom_id res chain seq x y z
N MET A 1 0.02 0.55 -18.97
CA MET A 1 1.31 1.11 -18.50
C MET A 1 2.27 -0.05 -18.47
N LEU A 2 3.34 0.03 -19.24
CA LEU A 2 4.39 -0.98 -19.31
C LEU A 2 5.68 -0.27 -18.92
N GLY A 3 6.52 -0.91 -18.10
CA GLY A 3 7.77 -0.32 -17.59
C GLY A 3 7.60 0.74 -16.51
N THR A 4 6.40 0.88 -15.92
CA THR A 4 6.17 1.79 -14.78
C THR A 4 6.01 1.00 -13.50
N THR A 5 6.46 1.60 -12.39
CA THR A 5 6.12 1.12 -11.05
C THR A 5 4.73 1.60 -10.68
N GLN A 6 3.90 0.71 -10.19
CA GLN A 6 2.53 0.97 -9.78
C GLN A 6 2.36 0.50 -8.35
N ARG A 7 1.72 1.32 -7.52
CA ARG A 7 1.28 0.90 -6.20
C ARG A 7 -0.06 0.19 -6.34
N ILE A 8 -0.15 -1.00 -5.75
CA ILE A 8 -1.37 -1.80 -5.77
C ILE A 8 -1.73 -2.25 -4.36
N LEU A 9 -3.03 -2.36 -4.09
CA LEU A 9 -3.53 -3.10 -2.95
C LEU A 9 -3.61 -4.58 -3.34
N VAL A 10 -3.01 -5.46 -2.55
CA VAL A 10 -3.06 -6.91 -2.78
C VAL A 10 -4.39 -7.44 -2.25
N GLU A 11 -5.21 -8.02 -3.12
CA GLU A 11 -6.56 -8.49 -2.80
C GLU A 11 -6.59 -9.97 -2.38
N GLY A 12 -5.67 -10.80 -2.89
CA GLY A 12 -5.66 -12.23 -2.62
C GLY A 12 -4.79 -13.03 -3.59
N THR A 13 -4.96 -14.35 -3.61
CA THR A 13 -4.33 -15.23 -4.59
C THR A 13 -4.97 -15.07 -5.96
N SER A 14 -4.19 -15.22 -7.03
CA SER A 14 -4.68 -15.20 -8.40
C SER A 14 -5.62 -16.38 -8.67
N ARG A 15 -6.65 -16.14 -9.49
CA ARG A 15 -7.60 -17.19 -9.91
C ARG A 15 -6.95 -18.31 -10.73
N LYS A 16 -5.85 -18.01 -11.43
CA LYS A 16 -5.19 -18.95 -12.34
C LYS A 16 -4.06 -19.75 -11.70
N SER A 17 -3.40 -19.18 -10.68
CA SER A 17 -2.23 -19.76 -10.05
C SER A 17 -2.22 -19.44 -8.57
N ILE A 18 -2.14 -20.47 -7.72
CA ILE A 18 -2.05 -20.31 -6.26
C ILE A 18 -0.74 -19.62 -5.85
N MET A 19 0.31 -19.74 -6.68
CA MET A 19 1.62 -19.13 -6.46
C MET A 19 1.68 -17.64 -6.82
N GLU A 20 0.64 -17.10 -7.46
CA GLU A 20 0.57 -15.68 -7.82
C GLU A 20 -0.45 -14.96 -6.94
N LEU A 21 -0.18 -13.70 -6.64
CA LEU A 21 -1.12 -12.80 -6.00
C LEU A 21 -1.74 -11.87 -7.04
N THR A 22 -2.90 -11.33 -6.69
CA THR A 22 -3.62 -10.35 -7.49
C THR A 22 -3.84 -9.07 -6.71
N GLY A 23 -3.77 -7.95 -7.41
CA GLY A 23 -4.12 -6.64 -6.87
C GLY A 23 -4.60 -5.69 -7.95
N ARG A 24 -5.01 -4.49 -7.54
CA ARG A 24 -5.49 -3.44 -8.45
C ARG A 24 -4.65 -2.18 -8.36
N THR A 25 -4.36 -1.63 -9.52
CA THR A 25 -3.80 -0.27 -9.66
C THR A 25 -4.86 0.79 -9.43
N GLU A 26 -4.42 2.05 -9.28
CA GLU A 26 -5.28 3.23 -9.15
C GLU A 26 -6.28 3.41 -10.31
N ASN A 27 -5.91 3.01 -11.53
CA ASN A 27 -6.78 3.03 -12.70
C ASN A 27 -7.63 1.74 -12.85
N ASN A 28 -7.81 1.01 -11.74
CA ASN A 28 -8.66 -0.18 -11.63
C ASN A 28 -8.27 -1.33 -12.58
N ARG A 29 -6.99 -1.45 -12.94
CA ARG A 29 -6.48 -2.57 -13.74
C ARG A 29 -5.99 -3.68 -12.81
N VAL A 30 -6.29 -4.93 -13.19
CA VAL A 30 -5.82 -6.12 -12.47
C VAL A 30 -4.36 -6.37 -12.78
N VAL A 31 -3.55 -6.60 -11.75
CA VAL A 31 -2.15 -7.01 -11.84
C VAL A 31 -1.97 -8.35 -11.16
N ASN A 32 -1.36 -9.32 -11.84
CA ASN A 32 -0.89 -10.56 -11.23
C ASN A 32 0.62 -10.52 -11.08
N PHE A 33 1.14 -10.99 -9.95
CA PHE A 33 2.58 -11.00 -9.66
C PHE A 33 2.91 -12.16 -8.72
N GLU A 34 4.16 -12.62 -8.74
CA GLU A 34 4.64 -13.61 -7.78
C GLU A 34 4.91 -12.95 -6.43
N GLY A 35 4.46 -13.57 -5.34
CA GLY A 35 4.59 -13.03 -4.00
C GLY A 35 4.14 -14.02 -2.93
N THR A 36 4.22 -13.61 -1.67
CA THR A 36 3.89 -14.46 -0.53
C THR A 36 2.52 -14.09 0.07
N PRO A 37 1.71 -15.05 0.56
CA PRO A 37 0.34 -14.78 1.02
C PRO A 37 0.19 -13.75 2.14
N ASP A 38 1.25 -13.46 2.91
CA ASP A 38 1.28 -12.43 3.95
C ASP A 38 1.19 -10.99 3.40
N MET A 39 1.35 -10.82 2.09
CA MET A 39 1.18 -9.53 1.41
C MET A 39 -0.30 -9.16 1.19
N VAL A 40 -1.23 -10.10 1.33
CA VAL A 40 -2.67 -9.84 1.14
C VAL A 40 -3.16 -8.78 2.12
N GLY A 41 -3.89 -7.78 1.61
CA GLY A 41 -4.37 -6.63 2.39
C GLY A 41 -3.30 -5.57 2.66
N LYS A 42 -2.09 -5.68 2.09
CA LYS A 42 -1.04 -4.66 2.15
C LYS A 42 -0.90 -3.92 0.81
N PHE A 43 -0.31 -2.73 0.85
CA PHE A 43 0.13 -2.05 -0.36
C PHE A 43 1.52 -2.50 -0.79
N VAL A 44 1.69 -2.78 -2.08
CA VAL A 44 3.00 -3.13 -2.65
C VAL A 44 3.24 -2.33 -3.92
N ASP A 45 4.50 -2.01 -4.19
CA ASP A 45 4.92 -1.37 -5.42
C ASP A 45 5.39 -2.49 -6.37
N VAL A 46 4.78 -2.55 -7.55
CA VAL A 46 5.10 -3.54 -8.59
C VAL A 46 5.52 -2.85 -9.88
N GLU A 47 6.57 -3.35 -10.51
CA GLU A 47 6.95 -2.95 -11.87
C GLU A 47 6.11 -3.74 -12.86
N ILE A 48 5.42 -3.04 -13.77
CA ILE A 48 4.62 -3.71 -14.81
C ILE A 48 5.54 -4.17 -15.95
N VAL A 49 5.71 -5.49 -16.06
CA VAL A 49 6.62 -6.11 -17.02
C VAL A 49 5.93 -6.62 -18.29
N ASP A 50 4.63 -6.96 -18.22
CA ASP A 50 3.84 -7.37 -19.39
C ASP A 50 2.39 -6.90 -19.31
N VAL A 51 1.77 -6.78 -20.48
CA VAL A 51 0.36 -6.40 -20.64
C VAL A 51 -0.39 -7.49 -21.40
N TYR A 52 -1.46 -8.00 -20.79
CA TYR A 52 -2.42 -8.89 -21.43
C TYR A 52 -3.75 -8.17 -21.66
N THR A 53 -4.68 -8.82 -22.39
CA THR A 53 -6.00 -8.28 -22.74
C THR A 53 -6.75 -7.71 -21.55
N ASN A 54 -6.77 -8.42 -20.42
CA ASN A 54 -7.58 -8.06 -19.24
C ASN A 54 -6.76 -7.92 -17.95
N SER A 55 -5.43 -8.04 -18.02
CA SER A 55 -4.57 -8.01 -16.84
C SER A 55 -3.16 -7.53 -17.17
N LEU A 56 -2.43 -7.15 -16.15
CA LEU A 56 -1.01 -6.84 -16.19
C LEU A 56 -0.22 -7.93 -15.47
N ARG A 57 1.03 -8.13 -15.85
CA ARG A 57 2.00 -8.89 -15.06
C ARG A 57 2.95 -7.92 -14.37
N GLY A 58 3.14 -8.12 -13.08
CA GLY A 58 4.04 -7.32 -12.26
C GLY A 58 5.18 -8.13 -11.67
N LYS A 59 6.26 -7.45 -11.30
CA LYS A 59 7.28 -7.94 -10.37
C LYS A 59 7.34 -7.03 -9.15
N ILE A 60 7.50 -7.61 -7.96
CA ILE A 60 7.59 -6.83 -6.72
C ILE A 60 8.85 -5.98 -6.75
N VAL A 61 8.70 -4.70 -6.40
CA VAL A 61 9.82 -3.75 -6.21
C VAL A 61 9.97 -3.42 -4.74
N ARG A 62 8.85 -3.14 -4.04
CA ARG A 62 8.84 -2.83 -2.60
C ARG A 62 7.55 -3.31 -1.93
N THR A 63 7.69 -3.74 -0.69
CA THR A 63 6.62 -4.14 0.22
C THR A 63 6.18 -2.97 1.10
N GLU A 64 5.01 -3.09 1.73
CA GLU A 64 4.46 -2.06 2.63
C GLU A 64 5.42 -1.69 3.78
N GLU A 65 6.15 -2.68 4.28
CA GLU A 65 7.10 -2.52 5.39
C GLU A 65 8.27 -1.62 5.01
N GLU A 66 8.80 -1.80 3.78
CA GLU A 66 9.86 -0.94 3.23
C GLU A 66 9.38 0.49 2.96
N MET A 67 8.07 0.69 2.79
CA MET A 67 7.48 2.01 2.57
C MET A 67 7.08 2.74 3.86
N GLY A 68 7.05 2.05 5.01
CA GLY A 68 6.64 2.64 6.28
C GLY A 68 5.20 3.17 6.30
N LEU A 69 4.29 2.58 5.52
CA LEU A 69 2.91 3.08 5.39
C LEU A 69 2.05 2.85 6.64
N ARG A 70 2.40 1.87 7.47
CA ARG A 70 1.74 1.60 8.76
C ARG A 70 2.72 1.89 9.88
N ILE A 71 2.51 3.02 10.56
CA ILE A 71 3.22 3.35 11.78
C ILE A 71 2.31 2.94 12.93
N VAL A 72 2.77 1.98 13.73
CA VAL A 72 2.08 1.61 14.97
C VAL A 72 2.31 2.74 15.97
N GLU A 73 1.39 3.69 16.00
CA GLU A 73 1.41 4.79 16.95
C GLU A 73 0.75 4.36 18.27
N SER A 74 1.42 4.62 19.39
CA SER A 74 0.77 4.48 20.69
C SER A 74 -0.30 5.56 20.86
N PRO A 75 -1.40 5.31 21.59
CA PRO A 75 -2.40 6.33 21.89
C PRO A 75 -1.77 7.60 22.50
N GLN A 76 -0.72 7.42 23.31
CA GLN A 76 0.06 8.52 23.88
C GLN A 76 0.76 9.37 22.81
N SER A 77 1.37 8.75 21.79
CA SER A 77 2.04 9.48 20.70
C SER A 77 1.05 10.25 19.82
N VAL A 78 -0.13 9.67 19.57
CA VAL A 78 -1.21 10.35 18.84
C VAL A 78 -1.74 11.57 19.62
N ILE A 79 -1.96 11.42 20.93
CA ILE A 79 -2.44 12.51 21.80
C ILE A 79 -1.38 13.62 21.90
N ALA A 80 -0.10 13.27 22.07
CA ALA A 80 1.00 14.22 22.16
C ALA A 80 1.15 15.09 20.91
N ARG A 81 0.90 14.54 19.71
CA ARG A 81 0.93 15.30 18.46
C ARG A 81 -0.24 16.29 18.31
N THR A 82 -1.37 15.98 18.93
CA THR A 82 -2.63 16.72 18.76
C THR A 82 -2.73 17.92 19.71
N ARG A 83 -2.06 17.89 20.87
CA ARG A 83 -2.02 19.01 21.81
C ARG A 83 -0.80 19.92 21.57
N LYS A 84 -1.02 21.03 20.88
CA LYS A 84 -0.29 22.28 21.20
C LYS A 84 -1.12 23.04 22.24
N GLU A 85 -1.14 22.55 23.47
CA GLU A 85 -1.68 23.29 24.61
C GLU A 85 -0.58 24.22 25.12
N ASN A 86 -0.91 25.50 25.32
CA ASN A 86 -0.06 26.38 26.11
C ASN A 86 -0.16 26.00 27.60
N ASP A 87 0.69 26.59 28.44
CA ASP A 87 0.80 26.38 29.89
C ASP A 87 -0.54 26.52 30.67
N SER A 88 -1.58 27.09 30.04
CA SER A 88 -2.95 27.24 30.55
C SER A 88 -3.94 26.14 30.14
N GLY A 89 -3.52 25.15 29.34
CA GLY A 89 -4.39 24.07 28.84
C GLY A 89 -5.39 24.48 27.76
N ALA A 90 -5.31 25.71 27.24
CA ALA A 90 -6.17 26.19 26.16
C ALA A 90 -5.55 25.92 24.78
N THR A 91 -6.37 25.46 23.84
CA THR A 91 -6.00 25.31 22.42
C THR A 91 -5.85 26.70 21.80
N LEU A 92 -4.66 27.04 21.29
CA LEU A 92 -4.47 28.25 20.49
C LEU A 92 -5.14 28.08 19.12
N TYR A 93 -6.17 28.89 18.86
CA TYR A 93 -6.69 29.08 17.51
C TYR A 93 -5.80 30.08 16.76
N GLN A 94 -5.21 29.66 15.64
CA GLN A 94 -4.45 30.52 14.74
C GLN A 94 -5.24 30.61 13.42
N PRO A 95 -5.77 31.79 13.04
CA PRO A 95 -6.53 31.97 11.81
C PRO A 95 -5.69 31.78 10.55
#